data_AF-A0A2V6KDM6-F1
#
_entry.id   AF-A0A2V6KDM6-F1
#
_cell.length_a   1.000
_cell.length_b   1.000
_cell.length_c   1.000
_cell.angle_alpha   90.00
_cell.angle_beta   90.00
_cell.angle_gamma   90.00
#
_symmetry.space_group_name_H-M   'P 1'
#
loop_
_entity.id
_entity.type
_entity.pdbx_description
1 polymer ?
#
loop_
_entity_poly.entity_id
_entity_poly.type
_entity_poly.pdbx_seq_one_letter_code
_entity_poly.pdbx_strand_id
1 'polypeptide(L)'
;MNRSTNSTYFAGRFAQNCLLAKKAILIAVLLFVVPAIASAQTIWTDGTGDWFVGTNWSAGVPNSSTQAQINNNGTAQVTASGAAAASILLGWNDVSELGNLSISGAGRLTVQQDLAVGGLGNGTFSVTNGAQVSDFSGEVGYTVTSHPGVSGNATVDGAGSSWTHGFELYVGYGTGTLTISNGATVSDAFGYLGYFGEFPGRSNGTVTVTGAGSSWTNSNDLFLGNSGTGILNISNAGSV
;
A
#
# COMPACT_ATOMS: atom_id res chain seq x y z
N MET A 1 4.09 -32.94 13.60
CA MET A 1 3.23 -32.44 12.52
C MET A 1 3.83 -31.14 12.02
N ASN A 2 4.18 -31.11 10.74
CA ASN A 2 5.02 -30.11 10.08
C ASN A 2 4.51 -28.67 10.29
N ARG A 3 5.36 -27.82 10.89
CA ARG A 3 5.31 -26.37 10.69
C ARG A 3 6.26 -26.04 9.54
N SER A 4 5.74 -25.96 8.32
CA SER A 4 6.50 -25.41 7.19
C SER A 4 6.43 -23.89 7.26
N THR A 5 7.59 -23.30 7.50
CA THR A 5 7.90 -21.87 7.33
C THR A 5 7.56 -21.42 5.91
N ASN A 6 6.57 -20.54 5.77
CA ASN A 6 6.21 -19.88 4.51
C ASN A 6 6.65 -18.41 4.50
N SER A 7 7.82 -18.08 5.10
CA SER A 7 8.39 -16.73 5.01
C SER A 7 9.23 -16.50 3.75
N THR A 8 9.22 -17.43 2.78
CA THR A 8 10.00 -17.35 1.54
C THR A 8 9.24 -16.75 0.35
N TYR A 9 7.96 -16.39 0.49
CA TYR A 9 7.20 -15.71 -0.57
C TYR A 9 7.45 -14.19 -0.64
N PHE A 10 7.91 -13.56 0.45
CA PHE A 10 7.90 -12.09 0.59
C PHE A 10 9.26 -11.38 0.37
N ALA A 11 10.38 -12.10 0.30
CA ALA A 11 11.71 -11.49 0.09
C ALA A 11 12.22 -11.55 -1.37
N GLY A 12 11.52 -12.27 -2.26
CA GLY A 12 12.08 -12.68 -3.56
C GLY A 12 11.98 -11.67 -4.70
N ARG A 13 11.14 -10.63 -4.62
CA ARG A 13 10.93 -9.70 -5.74
C ARG A 13 11.44 -8.27 -5.57
N PHE A 14 11.64 -7.78 -4.34
CA PHE A 14 11.99 -6.37 -4.11
C PHE A 14 13.44 -6.13 -3.64
N ALA A 15 14.17 -7.16 -3.21
CA ALA A 15 15.56 -7.03 -2.76
C ALA A 15 16.60 -6.93 -3.91
N GLN A 16 16.22 -7.15 -5.17
CA GLN A 16 17.18 -7.18 -6.29
C GLN A 16 17.56 -5.79 -6.85
N ASN A 17 16.81 -4.73 -6.52
CA ASN A 17 17.05 -3.41 -7.11
C ASN A 17 17.82 -2.42 -6.22
N CYS A 18 18.17 -2.78 -4.97
CA CYS A 18 18.85 -1.84 -4.05
C CYS A 18 20.33 -2.17 -3.77
N LEU A 19 20.93 -3.16 -4.44
CA LEU A 19 22.31 -3.61 -4.16
C LEU A 19 23.15 -3.80 -5.43
N LEU A 20 23.23 -2.79 -6.31
CA LEU A 20 24.26 -2.76 -7.35
C LEU A 20 24.88 -1.38 -7.51
N ALA A 21 25.52 -0.90 -6.46
CA ALA A 21 26.60 0.07 -6.57
C ALA A 21 27.58 -0.02 -5.40
N LYS A 22 28.43 -1.06 -5.38
CA LYS A 22 29.88 -0.98 -5.08
C LYS A 22 30.49 -2.35 -4.75
N LYS A 23 31.52 -2.67 -5.54
CA LYS A 23 32.66 -3.59 -5.31
C LYS A 23 32.47 -5.08 -5.66
N ALA A 24 33.22 -5.48 -6.68
CA ALA A 24 33.37 -6.82 -7.23
C ALA A 24 34.25 -7.73 -6.36
N ILE A 25 33.87 -9.01 -6.22
CA ILE A 25 34.78 -10.17 -6.06
C ILE A 25 34.13 -11.38 -6.76
N LEU A 26 34.90 -12.07 -7.61
CA LEU A 26 34.53 -13.23 -8.43
C LEU A 26 34.15 -14.48 -7.61
N ILE A 27 32.97 -15.06 -7.88
CA ILE A 27 32.72 -16.51 -7.76
C ILE A 27 31.87 -16.92 -8.98
N ALA A 28 32.40 -17.83 -9.81
CA ALA A 28 31.69 -18.38 -10.96
C ALA A 28 30.65 -19.42 -10.51
N VAL A 29 29.40 -18.98 -10.34
CA VAL A 29 28.23 -19.85 -10.27
C VAL A 29 27.49 -19.72 -11.60
N LEU A 30 27.23 -20.85 -12.26
CA LEU A 30 26.39 -20.92 -13.46
C LEU A 30 24.94 -20.59 -13.06
N LEU A 31 24.64 -19.30 -12.91
CA LEU A 31 23.29 -18.79 -12.70
C LEU A 31 22.54 -18.89 -14.02
N PHE A 32 21.49 -19.72 -14.06
CA PHE A 32 20.36 -19.43 -14.94
C PHE A 32 19.83 -18.06 -14.50
N VAL A 33 20.31 -17.00 -15.16
CA VAL A 33 19.65 -15.70 -15.11
C VAL A 33 18.35 -15.90 -15.87
N VAL A 34 17.31 -16.36 -15.15
CA VAL A 34 15.96 -16.01 -15.56
C VAL A 34 15.98 -14.49 -15.58
N PRO A 35 15.76 -13.82 -16.73
CA PRO A 35 15.73 -12.37 -16.74
C PRO A 35 14.70 -11.95 -15.69
N ALA A 36 15.15 -11.23 -14.66
CA ALA A 36 14.22 -10.44 -13.88
C ALA A 36 13.61 -9.47 -14.88
N ILE A 37 12.37 -9.74 -15.29
CA ILE A 37 11.62 -8.76 -16.07
C ILE A 37 11.39 -7.62 -15.09
N ALA A 38 12.24 -6.60 -15.15
CA ALA A 38 12.00 -5.37 -14.42
C ALA A 38 10.62 -4.88 -14.83
N SER A 39 9.72 -4.69 -13.87
CA SER A 39 8.45 -4.01 -14.14
C SER A 39 8.78 -2.66 -14.76
N ALA A 40 8.05 -2.27 -15.81
CA ALA A 40 8.09 -0.90 -16.28
C ALA A 40 7.76 0.01 -15.08
N GLN A 41 8.45 1.14 -14.96
CA GLN A 41 8.27 2.07 -13.85
C GLN A 41 8.02 3.47 -14.41
N THR A 42 7.10 4.20 -13.76
CA THR A 42 6.85 5.61 -14.03
C THR A 42 6.68 6.35 -12.72
N ILE A 43 7.19 7.58 -12.65
CA ILE A 43 7.28 8.37 -11.42
C ILE A 43 6.46 9.63 -11.59
N TRP A 44 5.64 9.95 -10.59
CA TRP A 44 4.87 11.19 -10.55
C TRP A 44 5.82 12.39 -10.39
N THR A 45 5.66 13.39 -11.26
CA THR A 45 6.54 14.56 -11.32
C THR A 45 5.82 15.87 -11.00
N ASP A 46 4.49 15.86 -10.98
CA ASP A 46 3.68 17.07 -10.76
C ASP A 46 3.42 17.37 -9.27
N GLY A 47 3.03 18.60 -8.95
CA GLY A 47 2.66 19.00 -7.60
C GLY A 47 1.26 18.50 -7.21
N THR A 48 0.21 18.83 -7.95
CA THR A 48 -1.11 18.22 -7.77
C THR A 48 -1.79 18.22 -9.10
N GLY A 49 -2.22 17.05 -9.55
CA GLY A 49 -2.68 16.91 -10.92
C GLY A 49 -3.40 15.61 -11.19
N ASP A 50 -3.91 15.54 -12.41
CA ASP A 50 -4.71 14.40 -12.88
C ASP A 50 -3.81 13.22 -13.26
N TRP A 51 -4.14 12.04 -12.74
CA TRP A 51 -3.49 10.75 -13.03
C TRP A 51 -3.39 10.49 -14.54
N PHE A 52 -4.39 10.90 -15.32
CA PHE A 52 -4.49 10.61 -16.75
C PHE A 52 -3.65 11.56 -17.63
N VAL A 53 -3.03 12.59 -17.06
CA VAL A 53 -2.14 13.49 -17.80
C VAL A 53 -0.75 12.85 -17.89
N GLY A 54 -0.40 12.36 -19.08
CA GLY A 54 0.86 11.64 -19.30
C GLY A 54 2.13 12.43 -18.98
N THR A 55 2.09 13.77 -19.06
CA THR A 55 3.23 14.64 -18.70
C THR A 55 3.44 14.78 -17.19
N ASN A 56 2.47 14.36 -16.37
CA ASN A 56 2.62 14.30 -14.91
C ASN A 56 3.41 13.07 -14.46
N TRP A 57 3.83 12.23 -15.42
CA TRP A 57 4.55 10.98 -15.21
C TRP A 57 5.84 10.94 -16.03
N SER A 58 6.92 10.48 -15.42
CA SER A 58 8.24 10.41 -16.06
C SER A 58 8.31 9.50 -17.29
N ALA A 59 7.43 8.50 -17.38
CA ALA A 59 7.36 7.53 -18.47
C ALA A 59 5.92 7.30 -18.95
N GLY A 60 5.08 8.33 -18.87
CA GLY A 60 3.67 8.27 -19.27
C GLY A 60 2.75 7.65 -18.21
N VAL A 61 1.45 7.68 -18.50
CA VAL A 61 0.40 7.22 -17.57
C VAL A 61 0.60 5.74 -17.24
N PRO A 62 0.61 5.36 -15.94
CA PRO A 62 0.72 3.97 -15.54
C PRO A 62 -0.43 3.11 -16.11
N ASN A 63 -0.13 1.83 -16.31
CA ASN A 63 -1.08 0.80 -16.71
C ASN A 63 -0.87 -0.48 -15.88
N SER A 64 -1.63 -1.54 -16.13
CA SER A 64 -1.57 -2.81 -15.39
C SER A 64 -0.22 -3.53 -15.37
N SER A 65 0.75 -3.11 -16.19
CA SER A 65 2.13 -3.62 -16.22
C SER A 65 3.18 -2.63 -15.73
N THR A 66 2.75 -1.46 -15.27
CA THR A 66 3.65 -0.37 -14.87
C THR A 66 3.53 -0.10 -13.38
N GLN A 67 4.66 -0.11 -12.67
CA GLN A 67 4.75 0.38 -11.30
C GLN A 67 4.69 1.91 -11.30
N ALA A 68 3.76 2.46 -10.53
CA ALA A 68 3.64 3.89 -10.30
C ALA A 68 4.32 4.25 -8.97
N GLN A 69 5.22 5.24 -8.99
CA GLN A 69 5.82 5.79 -7.76
C GLN A 69 5.39 7.24 -7.58
N ILE A 70 4.95 7.60 -6.37
CA ILE A 70 4.59 8.96 -6.00
C ILE A 70 5.39 9.31 -4.74
N ASN A 71 6.48 10.06 -4.90
CA ASN A 71 7.47 10.29 -3.85
C ASN A 71 7.93 11.76 -3.75
N ASN A 72 7.32 12.64 -4.55
CA ASN A 72 7.76 14.03 -4.73
C ASN A 72 6.94 15.04 -3.90
N ASN A 73 6.22 14.59 -2.87
CA ASN A 73 5.24 15.36 -2.10
C ASN A 73 4.04 15.88 -2.92
N GLY A 74 3.93 15.45 -4.18
CA GLY A 74 2.80 15.77 -5.02
C GLY A 74 1.58 14.91 -4.70
N THR A 75 0.43 15.28 -5.26
CA THR A 75 -0.83 14.53 -5.19
C THR A 75 -1.31 14.12 -6.57
N ALA A 76 -1.28 12.82 -6.85
CA ALA A 76 -1.95 12.27 -8.03
C ALA A 76 -3.45 12.12 -7.75
N GLN A 77 -4.29 12.62 -8.64
CA GLN A 77 -5.74 12.61 -8.50
C GLN A 77 -6.40 11.72 -9.56
N VAL A 78 -7.25 10.79 -9.12
CA VAL A 78 -8.10 9.96 -9.99
C VAL A 78 -9.56 10.35 -9.76
N THR A 79 -10.12 11.10 -10.69
CA THR A 79 -11.52 11.58 -10.64
C THR A 79 -12.42 10.91 -11.69
N ALA A 80 -11.82 10.10 -12.57
CA ALA A 80 -12.50 9.32 -13.60
C ALA A 80 -12.10 7.85 -13.54
N SER A 81 -12.89 7.00 -14.19
CA SER A 81 -12.64 5.57 -14.26
C SER A 81 -11.50 5.21 -15.21
N GLY A 82 -10.78 4.12 -14.91
CA GLY A 82 -9.82 3.51 -15.85
C GLY A 82 -8.36 3.71 -15.47
N ALA A 83 -8.08 4.26 -14.30
CA ALA A 83 -6.72 4.30 -13.77
C ALA A 83 -6.26 2.86 -13.45
N ALA A 84 -5.03 2.52 -13.81
CA ALA A 84 -4.47 1.21 -13.56
C ALA A 84 -2.98 1.27 -13.25
N ALA A 85 -2.49 0.34 -12.44
CA ALA A 85 -1.08 0.15 -12.17
C ALA A 85 -0.77 -1.34 -11.94
N ALA A 86 0.48 -1.76 -12.16
CA ALA A 86 0.94 -3.05 -11.66
C ALA A 86 1.03 -3.03 -10.13
N SER A 87 1.72 -2.02 -9.60
CA SER A 87 1.85 -1.71 -8.17
C SER A 87 1.91 -0.20 -8.00
N ILE A 88 1.56 0.30 -6.81
CA ILE A 88 1.68 1.72 -6.46
C ILE A 88 2.49 1.85 -5.19
N LEU A 89 3.48 2.74 -5.18
CA LEU A 89 4.33 3.01 -4.04
C LEU A 89 4.26 4.51 -3.68
N LEU A 90 3.85 4.82 -2.45
CA LEU A 90 3.70 6.18 -1.94
C LEU A 90 4.73 6.46 -0.84
N GLY A 91 5.61 7.45 -1.03
CA GLY A 91 6.66 7.80 -0.07
C GLY A 91 7.57 6.62 0.25
N TRP A 92 8.29 6.09 -0.75
CA TRP A 92 8.83 4.74 -0.67
C TRP A 92 10.33 4.62 -0.40
N ASN A 93 11.17 5.44 -1.02
CA ASN A 93 12.62 5.18 -1.11
C ASN A 93 13.45 5.85 -0.01
N ASP A 94 12.96 6.95 0.56
CA ASP A 94 13.71 7.72 1.56
C ASP A 94 12.78 8.34 2.61
N VAL A 95 13.31 8.56 3.81
CA VAL A 95 12.58 9.15 4.94
C VAL A 95 12.02 10.55 4.66
N SER A 96 12.61 11.26 3.70
CA SER A 96 12.16 12.58 3.26
C SER A 96 11.09 12.54 2.18
N GLU A 97 10.86 11.38 1.56
CA GLU A 97 9.87 11.25 0.49
C GLU A 97 8.44 11.22 1.04
N LEU A 98 7.58 11.98 0.39
CA LEU A 98 6.16 12.06 0.69
C LEU A 98 5.38 11.66 -0.57
N GLY A 99 4.39 10.78 -0.43
CA GLY A 99 3.56 10.32 -1.53
C GLY A 99 2.09 10.50 -1.26
N ASN A 100 1.35 11.19 -2.13
CA ASN A 100 -0.08 11.40 -1.94
C ASN A 100 -0.87 10.90 -3.15
N LEU A 101 -1.87 10.07 -2.89
CA LEU A 101 -2.81 9.57 -3.89
C LEU A 101 -4.24 9.81 -3.44
N SER A 102 -5.05 10.43 -4.29
CA SER A 102 -6.46 10.72 -4.01
C SER A 102 -7.36 10.22 -5.12
N ILE A 103 -8.37 9.42 -4.76
CA ILE A 103 -9.40 8.92 -5.66
C ILE A 103 -10.73 9.47 -5.15
N SER A 104 -11.49 10.12 -6.03
CA SER A 104 -12.77 10.74 -5.64
C SER A 104 -13.82 10.66 -6.73
N GLY A 105 -15.10 10.76 -6.35
CA GLY A 105 -16.21 10.87 -7.30
C GLY A 105 -16.33 9.63 -8.19
N ALA A 106 -16.20 9.82 -9.50
CA ALA A 106 -16.23 8.75 -10.48
C ALA A 106 -14.90 7.98 -10.61
N GLY A 107 -13.90 8.28 -9.77
CA GLY A 107 -12.60 7.64 -9.77
C GLY A 107 -12.69 6.12 -9.61
N ARG A 108 -12.06 5.38 -10.54
CA ARG A 108 -11.89 3.92 -10.47
C ARG A 108 -10.43 3.57 -10.74
N LEU A 109 -9.78 2.95 -9.75
CA LEU A 109 -8.39 2.53 -9.80
C LEU A 109 -8.27 1.02 -9.58
N THR A 110 -7.57 0.34 -10.48
CA THR A 110 -7.24 -1.08 -10.34
C THR A 110 -5.72 -1.27 -10.29
N VAL A 111 -5.24 -1.84 -9.18
CA VAL A 111 -3.85 -2.23 -8.98
C VAL A 111 -3.76 -3.75 -9.08
N GLN A 112 -2.82 -4.28 -9.87
CA GLN A 112 -2.73 -5.73 -10.10
C GLN A 112 -2.09 -6.49 -8.94
N GLN A 113 -1.19 -5.83 -8.22
CA GLN A 113 -0.44 -6.35 -7.08
C GLN A 113 -0.69 -5.41 -5.91
N ASP A 114 0.37 -4.83 -5.36
CA ASP A 114 0.32 -4.13 -4.10
C ASP A 114 0.09 -2.61 -4.27
N LEU A 115 -0.78 -2.07 -3.41
CA LEU A 115 -0.87 -0.64 -3.15
C LEU A 115 -0.24 -0.35 -1.78
N ALA A 116 0.98 0.18 -1.80
CA ALA A 116 1.75 0.44 -0.60
C ALA A 116 1.78 1.94 -0.26
N VAL A 117 1.25 2.25 0.93
CA VAL A 117 1.05 3.59 1.48
C VAL A 117 2.08 3.80 2.57
N GLY A 118 3.16 4.51 2.26
CA GLY A 118 4.27 4.75 3.18
C GLY A 118 5.22 3.57 3.18
N GLY A 119 6.40 3.78 2.59
CA GLY A 119 7.54 2.87 2.58
C GLY A 119 8.58 3.30 3.61
N LEU A 120 9.77 3.68 3.13
CA LEU A 120 10.77 4.38 3.95
C LEU A 120 10.36 5.83 4.27
N GLY A 121 9.50 6.44 3.47
CA GLY A 121 8.92 7.77 3.66
C GLY A 121 7.43 7.72 4.01
N ASN A 122 6.75 8.86 4.00
CA ASN A 122 5.34 8.93 4.37
C ASN A 122 4.42 8.83 3.16
N GLY A 123 3.37 8.01 3.27
CA GLY A 123 2.32 7.89 2.26
C GLY A 123 0.97 8.33 2.79
N THR A 124 0.21 9.03 1.96
CA THR A 124 -1.19 9.37 2.18
C THR A 124 -2.04 8.84 1.03
N PHE A 125 -3.08 8.08 1.36
CA PHE A 125 -4.01 7.51 0.41
C PHE A 125 -5.45 7.84 0.82
N SER A 126 -6.26 8.29 -0.14
CA SER A 126 -7.66 8.63 0.11
C SER A 126 -8.60 8.11 -0.99
N VAL A 127 -9.71 7.52 -0.56
CA VAL A 127 -10.84 7.12 -1.42
C VAL A 127 -12.08 7.81 -0.88
N THR A 128 -12.67 8.73 -1.66
CA THR A 128 -13.75 9.58 -1.18
C THR A 128 -14.90 9.72 -2.18
N ASN A 129 -16.05 10.22 -1.73
CA ASN A 129 -17.15 10.65 -2.59
C ASN A 129 -17.63 9.60 -3.63
N GLY A 130 -17.66 8.31 -3.27
CA GLY A 130 -18.16 7.24 -4.14
C GLY A 130 -17.11 6.58 -5.04
N ALA A 131 -15.83 6.94 -4.88
CA ALA A 131 -14.71 6.35 -5.59
C ALA A 131 -14.48 4.88 -5.23
N GLN A 132 -13.89 4.11 -6.15
CA GLN A 132 -13.60 2.69 -5.88
C GLN A 132 -12.18 2.33 -6.27
N VAL A 133 -11.51 1.60 -5.38
CA VAL A 133 -10.16 1.09 -5.57
C VAL A 133 -10.15 -0.41 -5.32
N SER A 134 -9.46 -1.14 -6.19
CA SER A 134 -9.17 -2.57 -6.00
C SER A 134 -7.68 -2.85 -6.14
N ASP A 135 -7.13 -3.68 -5.27
CA ASP A 135 -5.77 -4.20 -5.37
C ASP A 135 -5.74 -5.71 -5.04
N PHE A 136 -4.57 -6.35 -5.21
CA PHE A 136 -4.40 -7.71 -4.70
C PHE A 136 -4.12 -7.67 -3.20
N SER A 137 -3.18 -6.83 -2.77
CA SER A 137 -2.86 -6.60 -1.37
C SER A 137 -2.69 -5.10 -1.09
N GLY A 138 -3.21 -4.66 0.05
CA GLY A 138 -3.05 -3.30 0.57
C GLY A 138 -2.03 -3.27 1.71
N GLU A 139 -1.11 -2.31 1.68
CA GLU A 139 -0.09 -2.14 2.72
C GLU A 139 -0.08 -0.71 3.22
N VAL A 140 -0.48 -0.50 4.48
CA VAL A 140 -0.52 0.83 5.10
C VAL A 140 0.54 0.90 6.19
N GLY A 141 1.57 1.71 5.95
CA GLY A 141 2.71 1.86 6.84
C GLY A 141 3.67 0.68 6.73
N TYR A 142 4.18 0.44 5.53
CA TYR A 142 5.17 -0.60 5.23
C TYR A 142 6.58 -0.05 5.42
N THR A 143 7.16 -0.15 6.62
CA THR A 143 8.59 0.13 6.79
C THR A 143 9.27 -1.00 7.53
N VAL A 144 10.41 -1.42 6.97
CA VAL A 144 11.35 -2.36 7.59
C VAL A 144 12.48 -1.62 8.32
N THR A 145 12.50 -0.28 8.28
CA THR A 145 13.53 0.52 8.94
C THR A 145 12.95 1.33 10.09
N SER A 146 13.70 1.41 11.19
CA SER A 146 13.26 1.98 12.45
C SER A 146 13.35 3.51 12.50
N HIS A 147 12.85 4.22 11.48
CA HIS A 147 12.89 5.68 11.45
C HIS A 147 11.66 6.31 12.12
N PRO A 148 11.83 7.09 13.20
CA PRO A 148 10.73 7.86 13.77
C PRO A 148 10.14 8.84 12.74
N GLY A 149 8.81 8.96 12.70
CA GLY A 149 8.13 9.91 11.82
C GLY A 149 7.81 9.40 10.41
N VAL A 150 7.98 8.11 10.14
CA VAL A 150 7.57 7.43 8.90
C VAL A 150 6.24 6.70 9.14
N SER A 151 5.26 6.96 8.30
CA SER A 151 3.89 6.44 8.44
C SER A 151 3.16 6.27 7.11
N GLY A 152 2.25 5.30 7.09
CA GLY A 152 1.21 5.21 6.07
C GLY A 152 -0.13 5.62 6.64
N ASN A 153 -0.85 6.49 5.91
CA ASN A 153 -2.14 6.98 6.33
C ASN A 153 -3.15 6.78 5.19
N ALA A 154 -4.16 5.93 5.43
CA ALA A 154 -5.22 5.62 4.49
C ALA A 154 -6.57 6.10 5.03
N THR A 155 -7.41 6.66 4.16
CA THR A 155 -8.79 7.06 4.48
C THR A 155 -9.73 6.59 3.38
N VAL A 156 -10.78 5.87 3.76
CA VAL A 156 -11.89 5.49 2.89
C VAL A 156 -13.15 6.13 3.49
N ASP A 157 -13.69 7.13 2.81
CA ASP A 157 -14.71 8.00 3.37
C ASP A 157 -15.87 8.27 2.42
N GLY A 158 -17.09 8.25 2.98
CA GLY A 158 -18.31 8.59 2.26
C GLY A 158 -19.00 7.41 1.61
N ALA A 159 -20.32 7.51 1.49
CA ALA A 159 -21.17 6.45 0.95
C ALA A 159 -20.75 6.04 -0.47
N GLY A 160 -20.60 4.74 -0.67
CA GLY A 160 -20.18 4.15 -1.95
C GLY A 160 -18.68 4.22 -2.23
N SER A 161 -17.89 4.87 -1.36
CA SER A 161 -16.44 4.79 -1.42
C SER A 161 -15.97 3.41 -0.97
N SER A 162 -15.08 2.77 -1.72
CA SER A 162 -14.62 1.43 -1.39
C SER A 162 -13.15 1.17 -1.68
N TRP A 163 -12.53 0.36 -0.82
CA TRP A 163 -11.21 -0.21 -1.05
C TRP A 163 -11.26 -1.72 -0.86
N THR A 164 -11.06 -2.47 -1.94
CA THR A 164 -11.21 -3.93 -1.97
C THR A 164 -9.89 -4.60 -2.28
N HIS A 165 -9.49 -5.50 -1.39
CA HIS A 165 -8.30 -6.32 -1.52
C HIS A 165 -8.67 -7.71 -2.00
N GLY A 166 -7.95 -8.22 -2.99
CA GLY A 166 -8.10 -9.59 -3.46
C GLY A 166 -7.62 -10.62 -2.44
N PHE A 167 -6.70 -10.23 -1.55
CA PHE A 167 -6.09 -11.13 -0.59
C PHE A 167 -5.84 -10.45 0.76
N GLU A 168 -4.77 -9.68 0.93
CA GLU A 168 -4.32 -9.24 2.26
C GLU A 168 -4.49 -7.73 2.47
N LEU A 169 -4.88 -7.36 3.69
CA LEU A 169 -4.75 -6.00 4.19
C LEU A 169 -3.79 -5.96 5.37
N TYR A 170 -2.66 -5.29 5.18
CA TYR A 170 -1.69 -5.01 6.22
C TYR A 170 -1.78 -3.56 6.69
N VAL A 171 -1.97 -3.38 7.99
CA VAL A 171 -1.92 -2.07 8.63
C VAL A 171 -0.87 -2.10 9.73
N GLY A 172 0.21 -1.37 9.51
CA GLY A 172 1.31 -1.19 10.47
C GLY A 172 2.33 -2.32 10.49
N TYR A 173 3.05 -2.54 9.37
CA TYR A 173 4.36 -3.22 9.43
C TYR A 173 5.38 -2.34 10.18
N GLY A 174 5.38 -1.04 9.88
CA GLY A 174 5.83 0.03 10.77
C GLY A 174 4.63 0.72 11.40
N THR A 175 4.45 2.03 11.16
CA THR A 175 3.28 2.77 11.65
C THR A 175 2.25 2.97 10.54
N GLY A 176 1.07 2.37 10.69
CA GLY A 176 -0.01 2.43 9.71
C GLY A 176 -1.34 2.82 10.35
N THR A 177 -2.07 3.73 9.70
CA THR A 177 -3.42 4.10 10.12
C THR A 177 -4.40 4.00 8.96
N LEU A 178 -5.56 3.38 9.20
CA LEU A 178 -6.67 3.31 8.25
C LEU A 178 -7.95 3.81 8.93
N THR A 179 -8.63 4.77 8.32
CA THR A 179 -9.96 5.22 8.73
C THR A 179 -10.99 4.84 7.68
N ILE A 180 -12.10 4.23 8.13
CA ILE A 180 -13.26 3.86 7.33
C ILE A 180 -14.46 4.59 7.91
N SER A 181 -15.00 5.55 7.15
CA SER A 181 -16.01 6.48 7.67
C SER A 181 -17.14 6.85 6.72
N ASN A 182 -18.20 7.41 7.29
CA ASN A 182 -19.34 8.00 6.58
C ASN A 182 -20.01 7.10 5.52
N GLY A 183 -20.12 5.80 5.79
CA GLY A 183 -20.77 4.85 4.88
C GLY A 183 -19.85 4.17 3.87
N ALA A 184 -18.53 4.30 4.05
CA ALA A 184 -17.53 3.65 3.22
C ALA A 184 -17.29 2.19 3.59
N THR A 185 -16.75 1.41 2.65
CA THR A 185 -16.54 -0.03 2.83
C THR A 185 -15.11 -0.46 2.49
N VAL A 186 -14.51 -1.29 3.33
CA VAL A 186 -13.25 -1.99 3.03
C VAL A 186 -13.45 -3.49 3.11
N SER A 187 -12.77 -4.27 2.28
CA SER A 187 -12.85 -5.73 2.33
C SER A 187 -11.54 -6.41 1.97
N ASP A 188 -11.20 -7.49 2.66
CA ASP A 188 -10.05 -8.36 2.39
C ASP A 188 -10.32 -9.81 2.78
N ALA A 189 -9.43 -10.71 2.35
CA ALA A 189 -9.46 -12.10 2.77
C ALA A 189 -8.76 -12.30 4.11
N PHE A 190 -7.60 -11.66 4.33
CA PHE A 190 -6.80 -11.75 5.55
C PHE A 190 -6.38 -10.37 6.04
N GLY A 191 -6.62 -10.09 7.33
CA GLY A 191 -6.36 -8.79 7.94
C GLY A 191 -5.25 -8.87 8.98
N TYR A 192 -4.32 -7.91 8.94
CA TYR A 192 -3.14 -7.91 9.80
C TYR A 192 -2.87 -6.51 10.37
N LEU A 193 -3.07 -6.35 11.68
CA LEU A 193 -2.83 -5.10 12.39
C LEU A 193 -1.67 -5.30 13.36
N GLY A 194 -0.55 -4.61 13.15
CA GLY A 194 0.62 -4.73 14.04
C GLY A 194 1.22 -6.16 14.05
N TYR A 195 1.42 -6.75 12.87
CA TYR A 195 1.78 -8.16 12.70
C TYR A 195 3.29 -8.46 12.60
N PHE A 196 4.17 -7.46 12.49
CA PHE A 196 5.56 -7.74 12.12
C PHE A 196 6.45 -8.18 13.31
N GLY A 197 6.78 -9.48 13.33
CA GLY A 197 7.57 -10.20 14.35
C GLY A 197 9.00 -9.77 14.55
N GLU A 198 9.65 -9.27 13.50
CA GLU A 198 11.10 -9.08 13.53
C GLU A 198 11.50 -7.80 14.27
N PHE A 199 10.55 -6.88 14.52
CA PHE A 199 10.78 -5.62 15.23
C PHE A 199 9.72 -5.32 16.30
N PRO A 200 9.75 -6.02 17.46
CA PRO A 200 8.79 -5.83 18.54
C PRO A 200 8.69 -4.36 18.98
N GLY A 201 7.45 -3.87 19.17
CA GLY A 201 7.16 -2.50 19.62
C GLY A 201 7.22 -1.42 18.54
N ARG A 202 7.47 -1.78 17.27
CA ARG A 202 7.55 -0.81 16.15
C ARG A 202 6.47 -1.00 15.09
N SER A 203 5.93 -2.21 15.00
CA SER A 203 4.75 -2.53 14.20
C SER A 203 3.51 -2.03 14.94
N ASN A 204 2.94 -0.91 14.48
CA ASN A 204 1.78 -0.24 15.09
C ASN A 204 0.72 -0.04 14.01
N GLY A 205 -0.31 -0.87 14.05
CA GLY A 205 -1.46 -0.81 13.14
C GLY A 205 -2.69 -0.30 13.86
N THR A 206 -3.33 0.75 13.34
CA THR A 206 -4.61 1.23 13.85
C THR A 206 -5.64 1.30 12.74
N VAL A 207 -6.75 0.59 12.90
CA VAL A 207 -7.93 0.71 12.03
C VAL A 207 -9.06 1.32 12.83
N THR A 208 -9.73 2.32 12.28
CA THR A 208 -10.94 2.93 12.86
C THR A 208 -12.09 2.77 11.88
N VAL A 209 -13.16 2.10 12.32
CA VAL A 209 -14.43 1.98 11.58
C VAL A 209 -15.48 2.78 12.32
N THR A 210 -15.98 3.86 11.71
CA THR A 210 -16.86 4.81 12.40
C THR A 210 -17.96 5.36 11.50
N GLY A 211 -19.14 5.61 12.07
CA GLY A 211 -20.28 6.16 11.35
C GLY A 211 -21.20 5.08 10.78
N ALA A 212 -22.49 5.39 10.72
CA ALA A 212 -23.50 4.45 10.26
C ALA A 212 -23.23 4.03 8.81
N GLY A 213 -23.30 2.73 8.55
CA GLY A 213 -23.05 2.15 7.24
C GLY A 213 -21.58 1.98 6.87
N SER A 214 -20.63 2.47 7.69
CA SER A 214 -19.22 2.20 7.50
C SER A 214 -18.90 0.75 7.89
N SER A 215 -18.18 0.02 7.05
CA SER A 215 -17.88 -1.38 7.33
C SER A 215 -16.49 -1.82 6.89
N TRP A 216 -15.90 -2.73 7.65
CA TRP A 216 -14.77 -3.53 7.21
C TRP A 216 -15.20 -5.00 7.14
N THR A 217 -15.05 -5.68 6.01
CA THR A 217 -15.37 -7.10 5.86
C THR A 217 -14.10 -7.91 5.66
N ASN A 218 -13.71 -8.69 6.66
CA ASN A 218 -12.65 -9.67 6.57
C ASN A 218 -13.25 -11.08 6.43
N SER A 219 -12.87 -11.83 5.39
CA SER A 219 -13.51 -13.13 5.11
C SER A 219 -12.80 -14.35 5.70
N ASN A 220 -11.60 -14.21 6.27
CA ASN A 220 -10.88 -15.30 6.94
C ASN A 220 -10.33 -14.84 8.30
N ASP A 221 -9.02 -14.99 8.52
CA ASP A 221 -8.39 -14.65 9.78
C ASP A 221 -8.08 -13.16 9.85
N LEU A 222 -8.35 -12.59 11.02
CA LEU A 222 -7.98 -11.24 11.41
C LEU A 222 -7.01 -11.30 12.60
N PHE A 223 -5.77 -10.85 12.39
CA PHE A 223 -4.71 -10.84 13.38
C PHE A 223 -4.48 -9.44 13.94
N LEU A 224 -4.63 -9.27 15.26
CA LEU A 224 -4.36 -8.01 15.96
C LEU A 224 -3.19 -8.19 16.92
N GLY A 225 -2.14 -7.38 16.75
CA GLY A 225 -1.05 -7.26 17.70
C GLY A 225 -0.26 -8.56 17.92
N ASN A 226 -0.11 -9.38 16.87
CA ASN A 226 0.62 -10.64 16.99
C ASN A 226 2.07 -10.43 17.45
N SER A 227 2.68 -9.35 16.98
CA SER A 227 4.10 -9.03 17.20
C SER A 227 4.38 -7.56 17.51
N GLY A 228 3.39 -6.69 17.27
CA GLY A 228 3.40 -5.29 17.65
C GLY A 228 2.07 -4.87 18.30
N THR A 229 1.68 -3.62 18.12
CA THR A 229 0.41 -3.08 18.61
C THR A 229 -0.61 -3.06 17.48
N GLY A 230 -1.66 -3.86 17.59
CA GLY A 230 -2.83 -3.79 16.70
C GLY A 230 -4.02 -3.19 17.44
N ILE A 231 -4.60 -2.12 16.90
CA ILE A 231 -5.77 -1.45 17.47
C ILE A 231 -6.88 -1.44 16.42
N LEU A 232 -8.04 -1.99 16.79
CA LEU A 232 -9.27 -1.88 16.00
C LEU A 232 -10.31 -1.12 16.81
N ASN A 233 -10.65 0.08 16.34
CA ASN A 233 -11.68 0.92 16.96
C ASN A 233 -12.97 0.84 16.14
N ILE A 234 -14.07 0.46 16.77
CA ILE A 234 -15.40 0.42 16.15
C ILE A 234 -16.30 1.38 16.94
N SER A 235 -16.90 2.36 16.25
CA SER A 235 -17.70 3.39 16.92
C SER A 235 -18.82 3.93 16.02
N ASN A 236 -19.75 4.71 16.59
CA ASN A 236 -20.79 5.44 15.85
C ASN A 236 -21.57 4.59 14.82
N ALA A 237 -21.90 3.34 15.17
CA ALA A 237 -22.59 2.36 14.32
C ALA A 237 -21.81 1.86 13.08
N GLY A 238 -20.47 1.94 13.09
CA GLY A 238 -19.62 1.17 12.19
C GLY A 238 -19.63 -0.33 12.53
N SER A 239 -19.18 -1.17 11.59
CA SER A 239 -19.18 -2.65 11.75
C SER A 239 -17.90 -3.31 11.22
N VAL A 240 -17.52 -4.44 11.81
CA VAL A 240 -16.50 -5.37 11.32
C VAL A 240 -17.07 -6.78 11.30
#